data_AF-A0A839TSJ2-F1
#
_entry.id   AF-A0A839TSJ2-F1
#
_cell.length_a   1.000
_cell.length_b   1.000
_cell.length_c   1.000
_cell.angle_alpha   90.00
_cell.angle_beta   90.00
_cell.angle_gamma   90.00
#
_symmetry.space_group_name_H-M   'P 1'
#
loop_
_entity.id
_entity.type
_entity.pdbx_description
1 polymer ?
#
loop_
_entity_poly.entity_id
_entity_poly.type
_entity_poly.pdbx_seq_one_letter_code
_entity_poly.pdbx_strand_id
1 'polypeptide(L)'
;MLWLLIALLVFIFQAATILLLEFRNPYKTVAWLFILFCCPLIGFVVYYFVAQDYKARKKVRTQGSRLFQEIRPLIWSQASLVKRAGDMHSKDFQHQERLFNLLSHLSESPITSCNKSRVLTDGEDTFGAMLAAMDKAEDHLHIQFYIFRDDDIGNRFKDIMVRKAKAGVKVRLICDGFGSYRLGRRRGFIQELKEAGVEFHFFLPPLLAMIDRRINYRNHRKIIVVDGTKGFVGGLNVGDDYLGKYQKMGYWRDTHLEIEGDAVYFLQNVFLSDWQLASGERLSDPALFPEHQCESDEQVQIVSSGPDQDWNAIQEMCFGAITVAKKRIWITSPYFIPDQGIYEGLKTAAVSGVDVRIIIPLKADSRLVHLASLSYIEDLLLAGVKFYQYQKGFIHAKVMIVDDLMASVGTANMDMRSFFCNFELTAAMFEQSAIDRLVKDFKDDMRQSHQIVTEEFQARPFRHKLAEVLCRMLSPLL
;
A
#
# COMPACT_ATOMS: atom_id res chain seq x y z
N MET A 1 8.16 -18.64 47.32
CA MET A 1 9.34 -19.18 46.61
C MET A 1 8.96 -20.09 45.45
N LEU A 2 8.21 -21.19 45.66
CA LEU A 2 7.82 -22.10 44.56
C LEU A 2 7.05 -21.41 43.42
N TRP A 3 6.11 -20.51 43.73
CA TRP A 3 5.34 -19.79 42.71
C TRP A 3 6.18 -18.83 41.86
N LEU A 4 7.23 -18.20 42.44
CA LEU A 4 8.17 -17.35 41.70
C LEU A 4 9.02 -18.18 40.74
N LEU A 5 9.45 -19.37 41.17
CA LEU A 5 10.17 -20.31 40.31
C LEU A 5 9.29 -20.77 39.14
N ILE A 6 8.03 -21.11 39.41
CA ILE A 6 7.06 -21.47 38.36
C ILE A 6 6.87 -20.31 37.38
N ALA A 7 6.66 -19.08 37.88
CA ALA A 7 6.49 -17.91 37.03
C ALA A 7 7.71 -17.64 36.15
N LEU A 8 8.92 -17.76 36.70
CA LEU A 8 10.17 -17.61 35.95
C LEU A 8 10.33 -18.69 34.88
N LEU A 9 10.04 -19.96 35.20
CA LEU A 9 10.11 -21.05 34.24
C LEU A 9 9.10 -20.88 33.10
N VAL A 10 7.89 -20.42 33.41
CA VAL A 10 6.87 -20.07 32.39
C VAL A 10 7.39 -18.95 31.49
N PHE A 11 7.93 -17.88 32.06
CA PHE A 11 8.48 -16.77 31.27
C PHE A 11 9.64 -17.20 30.36
N ILE A 12 10.58 -18.00 30.88
CA ILE A 12 11.69 -18.55 30.08
C ILE A 12 11.16 -19.42 28.95
N PHE A 13 10.19 -20.29 29.23
CA PHE A 13 9.55 -21.12 28.20
C PHE A 13 8.88 -20.28 27.11
N GLN A 14 8.16 -19.22 27.49
CA GLN A 14 7.51 -18.30 26.56
C GLN A 14 8.54 -17.57 25.68
N ALA A 15 9.59 -17.02 26.30
CA ALA A 15 10.65 -16.31 25.59
C ALA A 15 11.42 -17.24 24.63
N ALA A 16 11.79 -18.44 25.09
CA ALA A 16 12.44 -19.46 24.26
C ALA A 16 11.55 -19.89 23.08
N THR A 17 10.24 -20.02 23.29
CA THR A 17 9.29 -20.33 22.22
C THR A 17 9.26 -19.23 21.15
N ILE A 18 9.22 -17.95 21.54
CA ILE A 18 9.27 -16.82 20.61
C ILE A 18 10.60 -16.83 19.84
N LEU A 19 11.74 -16.97 20.54
CA LEU A 19 13.06 -17.02 19.93
C LEU A 19 13.21 -18.14 18.89
N LEU A 20 12.73 -19.35 19.22
CA LEU A 20 12.85 -20.52 18.34
C LEU A 20 11.92 -20.45 17.13
N LEU A 21 10.75 -19.84 17.25
CA LEU A 21 9.79 -19.75 16.16
C LEU A 21 10.07 -18.56 15.24
N GLU A 22 10.55 -17.44 15.77
CA GLU A 22 10.83 -16.20 15.02
C GLU A 22 12.31 -16.02 14.65
N PHE A 23 13.16 -17.04 14.83
CA PHE A 23 14.62 -16.96 14.63
C PHE A 23 15.05 -16.42 13.26
N ARG A 24 14.21 -16.57 12.23
CA ARG A 24 14.47 -16.07 10.87
C ARG A 24 14.22 -14.57 10.71
N ASN A 25 13.52 -13.93 11.65
CA ASN A 25 13.23 -12.51 11.63
C ASN A 25 13.57 -11.89 13.01
N PRO A 26 14.83 -11.43 13.18
CA PRO A 26 15.30 -10.85 14.43
C PRO A 26 14.45 -9.66 14.89
N TYR A 27 13.96 -8.84 13.96
CA TYR A 27 13.14 -7.68 14.29
C TYR A 27 11.80 -8.10 14.90
N LYS A 28 11.07 -9.05 14.28
CA LYS A 28 9.83 -9.60 14.85
C LYS A 28 10.08 -10.24 16.22
N THR A 29 11.20 -10.95 16.37
CA THR A 29 11.59 -11.56 17.65
C THR A 29 11.71 -10.51 18.75
N VAL A 30 12.43 -9.41 18.49
CA VAL A 30 12.61 -8.33 19.46
C VAL A 30 11.26 -7.69 19.84
N ALA A 31 10.39 -7.44 18.86
CA ALA A 31 9.06 -6.87 19.12
C ALA A 31 8.22 -7.76 20.05
N TRP A 32 8.18 -9.07 19.77
CA TRP A 32 7.43 -10.03 20.58
C TRP A 32 8.02 -10.26 21.96
N LEU A 33 9.35 -10.29 22.08
CA LEU A 33 10.02 -10.36 23.38
C LEU A 33 9.76 -9.10 24.21
N PHE A 34 9.71 -7.92 23.58
CA PHE A 34 9.37 -6.68 24.27
C PHE A 34 7.93 -6.68 24.78
N ILE A 35 6.96 -7.11 23.96
CA ILE A 35 5.56 -7.27 24.38
C ILE A 35 5.44 -8.30 25.52
N LEU A 36 6.15 -9.43 25.41
CA LEU A 36 6.20 -10.43 26.47
C LEU A 36 6.79 -9.86 27.75
N PHE A 37 7.85 -9.06 27.66
CA PHE A 37 8.48 -8.43 28.82
C PHE A 37 7.53 -7.45 29.52
N CYS A 38 6.83 -6.59 28.78
CA CYS A 38 5.88 -5.64 29.35
C CYS A 38 4.61 -6.32 29.90
N CYS A 39 4.14 -7.38 29.24
CA CYS A 39 2.90 -8.06 29.54
C CYS A 39 3.05 -9.59 29.43
N PRO A 40 3.68 -10.29 30.40
CA PRO A 40 4.05 -11.71 30.24
C PRO A 40 2.89 -12.67 29.90
N LEU A 41 1.75 -12.51 30.57
CA LEU A 41 0.59 -13.38 30.34
C LEU A 41 -0.15 -13.04 29.04
N ILE A 42 -0.44 -11.76 28.84
CA ILE A 42 -1.22 -11.29 27.69
C ILE A 42 -0.39 -11.36 26.41
N GLY A 43 0.89 -10.99 26.48
CA GLY A 43 1.81 -10.94 25.35
C GLY A 43 2.01 -12.29 24.69
N PHE A 44 2.15 -13.36 25.48
CA PHE A 44 2.27 -14.71 24.92
C PHE A 44 0.96 -15.21 24.31
N VAL A 45 -0.19 -14.88 24.90
CA VAL A 45 -1.50 -15.21 24.33
C VAL A 45 -1.67 -14.49 22.99
N VAL A 46 -1.38 -13.18 22.93
CA VAL A 46 -1.44 -12.40 21.70
C VAL A 46 -0.48 -12.97 20.65
N TYR A 47 0.76 -13.28 21.03
CA TYR A 47 1.73 -13.93 20.14
C TYR A 47 1.16 -15.21 19.50
N TYR A 48 0.52 -16.07 20.29
CA TYR A 48 -0.04 -17.33 19.77
C TYR A 48 -1.11 -17.13 18.68
N PHE A 49 -1.94 -16.09 18.81
CA PHE A 49 -3.01 -15.80 17.83
C PHE A 49 -2.54 -14.95 16.64
N VAL A 50 -1.49 -14.15 16.84
CA VAL A 50 -1.08 -13.10 15.89
C VAL A 50 0.18 -13.49 15.11
N ALA A 51 1.13 -14.21 15.70
CA ALA A 51 2.47 -14.38 15.12
C ALA A 51 2.63 -15.57 14.15
N GLN A 52 1.67 -16.51 14.08
CA GLN A 52 1.81 -17.70 13.23
C GLN A 52 1.54 -17.43 11.74
N ASP A 53 2.43 -16.68 11.10
CA ASP A 53 2.33 -16.23 9.70
C ASP A 53 2.43 -17.37 8.67
N TYR A 54 3.33 -18.35 8.87
CA TYR A 54 3.80 -19.23 7.78
C TYR A 54 2.72 -20.15 7.17
N LYS A 55 1.91 -20.82 7.99
CA LYS A 55 0.84 -21.72 7.50
C LYS A 55 -0.27 -20.94 6.80
N ALA A 56 -0.55 -19.74 7.28
CA ALA A 56 -1.57 -18.86 6.71
C ALA A 56 -1.13 -18.32 5.33
N ARG A 57 0.14 -17.90 5.16
CA ARG A 57 0.66 -17.46 3.84
C ARG A 57 0.53 -18.55 2.78
N LYS A 58 0.93 -19.79 3.10
CA LYS A 58 0.85 -20.90 2.15
C LYS A 58 -0.57 -21.14 1.61
N LYS A 59 -1.59 -21.06 2.48
CA LYS A 59 -3.00 -21.24 2.10
C LYS A 59 -3.48 -20.13 1.17
N VAL A 60 -3.17 -18.88 1.51
CA VAL A 60 -3.55 -17.70 0.71
C VAL A 60 -2.87 -17.74 -0.66
N ARG A 61 -1.56 -18.03 -0.72
CA ARG A 61 -0.78 -18.13 -1.96
C ARG A 61 -1.34 -19.13 -2.96
N THR A 62 -1.74 -20.32 -2.49
CA THR A 62 -2.31 -21.34 -3.39
C THR A 62 -3.62 -20.94 -4.04
N GLN A 63 -4.37 -20.00 -3.44
CA GLN A 63 -5.64 -19.54 -3.99
C GLN A 63 -5.42 -18.45 -5.04
N GLY A 64 -4.63 -17.42 -4.72
CA GLY A 64 -4.38 -16.28 -5.62
C GLY A 64 -3.66 -16.65 -6.93
N SER A 65 -2.56 -17.42 -6.83
CA SER A 65 -1.71 -17.72 -8.00
C SER A 65 -2.42 -18.56 -9.07
N ARG A 66 -3.39 -19.41 -8.69
CA ARG A 66 -4.14 -20.25 -9.65
C ARG A 66 -5.04 -19.45 -10.58
N LEU A 67 -5.64 -18.36 -10.09
CA LEU A 67 -6.50 -17.53 -10.92
C LEU A 67 -5.69 -16.80 -11.99
N PHE A 68 -4.59 -16.18 -11.58
CA PHE A 68 -3.70 -15.50 -12.50
C PHE A 68 -3.16 -16.45 -13.57
N GLN A 69 -2.71 -17.66 -13.20
CA GLN A 69 -2.16 -18.64 -14.15
C GLN A 69 -3.12 -19.00 -15.29
N GLU A 70 -4.44 -18.99 -15.06
CA GLU A 70 -5.44 -19.33 -16.08
C GLU A 70 -5.73 -18.18 -17.04
N ILE A 71 -5.81 -16.95 -16.53
CA ILE A 71 -6.17 -15.76 -17.33
C ILE A 71 -4.92 -15.13 -17.98
N ARG A 72 -3.73 -15.37 -17.41
CA ARG A 72 -2.46 -14.82 -17.89
C ARG A 72 -2.26 -14.97 -19.40
N PRO A 73 -2.47 -16.14 -20.06
CA PRO A 73 -2.27 -16.25 -21.50
C PRO A 73 -3.15 -15.29 -22.30
N LEU A 74 -4.40 -15.09 -21.88
CA LEU A 74 -5.33 -14.16 -22.50
C LEU A 74 -4.89 -12.70 -22.32
N ILE A 75 -4.58 -12.30 -21.07
CA ILE A 75 -4.12 -10.93 -20.78
C ILE A 75 -2.84 -10.63 -21.58
N TRP A 76 -1.90 -11.58 -21.61
CA TRP A 76 -0.62 -11.40 -22.30
C TRP A 76 -0.75 -11.41 -23.83
N SER A 77 -1.78 -12.02 -24.39
CA SER A 77 -2.05 -11.95 -25.83
C SER A 77 -2.72 -10.64 -26.26
N GLN A 78 -3.50 -10.02 -25.36
CA GLN A 78 -4.19 -8.75 -25.63
C GLN A 78 -3.32 -7.53 -25.30
N ALA A 79 -2.47 -7.62 -24.28
CA ALA A 79 -1.67 -6.50 -23.81
C ALA A 79 -0.40 -6.25 -24.65
N SER A 80 -0.11 -4.98 -24.87
CA SER A 80 1.15 -4.48 -25.41
C SER A 80 2.22 -4.47 -24.31
N LEU A 81 3.10 -5.48 -24.32
CA LEU A 81 4.10 -5.70 -23.29
C LEU A 81 5.49 -5.17 -23.69
N VAL A 82 6.15 -4.49 -22.76
CA VAL A 82 7.57 -4.16 -22.88
C VAL A 82 8.39 -5.38 -22.47
N LYS A 83 9.17 -5.93 -23.41
CA LYS A 83 9.83 -7.24 -23.23
C LYS A 83 11.28 -7.15 -22.77
N ARG A 84 11.96 -6.03 -23.05
CA ARG A 84 13.37 -5.82 -22.71
C ARG A 84 13.60 -4.37 -22.29
N ALA A 85 14.68 -4.14 -21.54
CA ALA A 85 15.08 -2.79 -21.13
C ALA A 85 15.24 -1.83 -22.33
N GLY A 86 15.78 -2.30 -23.45
CA GLY A 86 15.93 -1.49 -24.67
C GLY A 86 14.62 -1.06 -25.32
N ASP A 87 13.49 -1.67 -24.97
CA ASP A 87 12.15 -1.31 -25.46
C ASP A 87 11.50 -0.23 -24.55
N MET A 88 12.17 0.17 -23.46
CA MET A 88 11.70 1.25 -22.58
C MET A 88 11.85 2.62 -23.25
N HIS A 89 10.90 3.53 -23.05
CA HIS A 89 10.96 4.87 -23.65
C HIS A 89 12.00 5.78 -22.96
N SER A 90 12.16 5.63 -21.65
CA SER A 90 13.18 6.38 -20.88
C SER A 90 14.59 5.92 -21.27
N LYS A 91 15.38 6.83 -21.84
CA LYS A 91 16.79 6.59 -22.20
C LYS A 91 17.64 6.21 -20.99
N ASP A 92 17.38 6.82 -19.84
CA ASP A 92 18.07 6.51 -18.59
C ASP A 92 17.73 5.07 -18.13
N PHE A 93 16.53 4.58 -18.43
CA PHE A 93 16.08 3.22 -18.10
C PHE A 93 16.60 2.15 -19.06
N GLN A 94 16.79 2.47 -20.34
CA GLN A 94 17.26 1.51 -21.35
C GLN A 94 18.57 0.80 -20.96
N HIS A 95 19.42 1.46 -20.16
CA HIS A 95 20.69 0.92 -19.67
C HIS A 95 20.60 0.18 -18.32
N GLN A 96 19.40 -0.01 -17.78
CA GLN A 96 19.17 -0.60 -16.45
C GLN A 96 18.63 -2.02 -16.54
N GLU A 97 19.32 -2.91 -17.25
CA GLU A 97 18.88 -4.31 -17.47
C GLU A 97 18.59 -5.06 -16.17
N ARG A 98 19.43 -4.86 -15.14
CA ARG A 98 19.22 -5.50 -13.84
C ARG A 98 17.91 -5.05 -13.18
N LEU A 99 17.60 -3.75 -13.22
CA LEU A 99 16.35 -3.22 -12.68
C LEU A 99 15.16 -3.70 -13.52
N PHE A 100 15.25 -3.65 -14.85
CA PHE A 100 14.21 -4.17 -15.73
C PHE A 100 13.87 -5.64 -15.43
N ASN A 101 14.89 -6.49 -15.32
CA ASN A 101 14.72 -7.92 -15.03
C ASN A 101 14.17 -8.15 -13.62
N LEU A 102 14.57 -7.33 -12.64
CA LEU A 102 14.01 -7.35 -11.30
C LEU A 102 12.50 -7.08 -11.35
N LEU A 103 12.09 -5.98 -11.98
CA LEU A 103 10.67 -5.60 -12.12
C LEU A 103 9.86 -6.65 -12.89
N SER A 104 10.44 -7.22 -13.94
CA SER A 104 9.76 -8.19 -14.81
C SER A 104 9.61 -9.57 -14.17
N HIS A 105 10.48 -9.95 -13.23
CA HIS A 105 10.47 -11.27 -12.59
C HIS A 105 9.80 -11.29 -11.22
N LEU A 106 9.75 -10.16 -10.51
CA LEU A 106 9.14 -10.08 -9.18
C LEU A 106 7.63 -9.93 -9.22
N SER A 107 7.12 -9.22 -10.23
CA SER A 107 5.69 -8.97 -10.37
C SER A 107 5.06 -9.98 -11.32
N GLU A 108 3.87 -10.45 -10.98
CA GLU A 108 2.99 -11.13 -11.94
C GLU A 108 2.51 -10.17 -13.06
N SER A 109 2.71 -8.86 -12.91
CA SER A 109 2.39 -7.83 -13.90
C SER A 109 3.65 -7.36 -14.66
N PRO A 110 3.76 -7.60 -15.97
CA PRO A 110 4.76 -6.98 -16.83
C PRO A 110 4.52 -5.46 -16.98
N ILE A 111 5.54 -4.77 -17.49
CA ILE A 111 5.40 -3.38 -17.95
C ILE A 111 4.58 -3.39 -19.24
N THR A 112 3.54 -2.56 -19.29
CA THR A 112 2.65 -2.39 -20.44
C THR A 112 2.91 -1.04 -21.11
N SER A 113 2.69 -0.92 -22.42
CA SER A 113 3.00 0.29 -23.21
C SER A 113 1.82 0.85 -24.00
N CYS A 114 0.59 0.56 -23.57
CA CYS A 114 -0.65 1.03 -24.17
C CYS A 114 -1.45 1.62 -23.02
N ASN A 115 -1.02 2.77 -22.51
CA ASN A 115 -1.63 3.38 -21.34
C ASN A 115 -1.74 4.89 -21.46
N LYS A 116 -2.59 5.44 -20.61
CA LYS A 116 -2.66 6.85 -20.30
C LYS A 116 -2.95 7.00 -18.81
N SER A 117 -2.10 7.72 -18.10
CA SER A 117 -2.26 8.00 -16.69
C SER A 117 -2.57 9.47 -16.42
N ARG A 118 -3.37 9.73 -15.38
CA ARG A 118 -3.64 11.06 -14.86
C ARG A 118 -3.46 11.09 -13.36
N VAL A 119 -2.54 11.94 -12.90
CA VAL A 119 -2.27 12.18 -11.49
C VAL A 119 -3.33 13.09 -10.87
N LEU A 120 -3.95 12.64 -9.79
CA LEU A 120 -4.98 13.34 -9.00
C LEU A 120 -4.42 13.59 -7.59
N THR A 121 -4.50 14.83 -7.09
CA THR A 121 -3.70 15.28 -5.92
C THR A 121 -4.50 15.64 -4.67
N ASP A 122 -5.81 15.56 -4.71
CA ASP A 122 -6.68 15.79 -3.55
C ASP A 122 -7.97 14.97 -3.64
N GLY A 123 -8.74 14.98 -2.54
CA GLY A 123 -9.98 14.23 -2.44
C GLY A 123 -11.08 14.72 -3.38
N GLU A 124 -11.22 16.03 -3.61
CA GLU A 124 -12.32 16.57 -4.43
C GLU A 124 -12.17 16.13 -5.89
N ASP A 125 -10.99 16.37 -6.47
CA ASP A 125 -10.69 15.96 -7.83
C ASP A 125 -10.73 14.43 -7.98
N THR A 126 -10.19 13.70 -7.00
CA THR A 126 -10.13 12.24 -7.07
C THR A 126 -11.52 11.61 -6.99
N PHE A 127 -12.32 11.96 -5.99
CA PHE A 127 -13.66 11.40 -5.87
C PHE A 127 -14.57 11.88 -7.01
N GLY A 128 -14.40 13.12 -7.48
CA GLY A 128 -15.10 13.62 -8.67
C GLY A 128 -14.84 12.75 -9.89
N ALA A 129 -13.56 12.43 -10.16
CA ALA A 129 -13.16 11.57 -11.27
C ALA A 129 -13.70 10.13 -11.12
N MET A 130 -13.57 9.54 -9.92
CA MET A 130 -14.07 8.19 -9.63
C MET A 130 -15.59 8.09 -9.84
N LEU A 131 -16.36 9.01 -9.24
CA LEU A 131 -17.82 9.01 -9.34
C LEU A 131 -18.27 9.23 -10.80
N ALA A 132 -17.61 10.13 -11.54
CA ALA A 132 -17.91 10.36 -12.95
C ALA A 132 -17.61 9.14 -13.83
N ALA A 133 -16.52 8.41 -13.56
CA ALA A 133 -16.21 7.16 -14.25
C ALA A 133 -17.23 6.07 -13.90
N MET A 134 -17.54 5.89 -12.62
CA MET A 134 -18.54 4.90 -12.18
C MET A 134 -19.92 5.17 -12.78
N ASP A 135 -20.30 6.44 -12.93
CA ASP A 135 -21.58 6.82 -13.53
C ASP A 135 -21.67 6.52 -15.03
N LYS A 136 -20.52 6.30 -15.70
CA LYS A 136 -20.47 5.90 -17.11
C LYS A 136 -20.40 4.39 -17.34
N ALA A 137 -20.27 3.58 -16.27
CA ALA A 137 -20.14 2.14 -16.39
C ALA A 137 -21.32 1.48 -17.11
N GLU A 138 -21.05 0.55 -18.02
CA GLU A 138 -22.05 -0.15 -18.82
C GLU A 138 -22.08 -1.66 -18.57
N ASP A 139 -20.97 -2.27 -18.18
CA ASP A 139 -20.85 -3.72 -17.98
C ASP A 139 -20.59 -4.10 -16.53
N HIS A 140 -19.51 -3.59 -15.92
CA HIS A 140 -19.15 -3.93 -14.54
C HIS A 140 -18.41 -2.82 -13.78
N LEU A 141 -18.58 -2.85 -12.47
CA LEU A 141 -17.88 -2.03 -11.49
C LEU A 141 -17.25 -2.92 -10.43
N HIS A 142 -15.92 -2.93 -10.36
CA HIS A 142 -15.18 -3.68 -9.35
C HIS A 142 -14.47 -2.71 -8.43
N ILE A 143 -14.84 -2.71 -7.15
CA ILE A 143 -14.47 -1.67 -6.19
C ILE A 143 -13.90 -2.33 -4.94
N GLN A 144 -12.71 -1.91 -4.52
CA GLN A 144 -12.17 -2.31 -3.22
C GLN A 144 -11.50 -1.17 -2.46
N PHE A 145 -11.72 -1.15 -1.15
CA PHE A 145 -11.12 -0.18 -0.24
C PHE A 145 -10.80 -0.77 1.14
N TYR A 146 -9.75 -0.26 1.78
CA TYR A 146 -9.44 -0.59 3.17
C TYR A 146 -10.48 0.01 4.13
N ILE A 147 -10.73 1.32 3.99
CA ILE A 147 -11.77 2.03 4.73
C ILE A 147 -12.88 2.45 3.77
N PHE A 148 -14.10 2.09 4.10
CA PHE A 148 -15.30 2.60 3.47
C PHE A 148 -16.28 3.03 4.55
N ARG A 149 -16.77 4.27 4.47
CA ARG A 149 -17.65 4.87 5.49
C ARG A 149 -19.05 5.07 4.96
N ASP A 150 -19.99 5.06 5.90
CA ASP A 150 -21.38 5.49 5.71
C ASP A 150 -21.48 6.95 6.13
N ASP A 151 -20.99 7.83 5.25
CA ASP A 151 -20.98 9.30 5.36
C ASP A 151 -21.34 9.93 4.01
N ASP A 152 -21.22 11.25 3.83
CA ASP A 152 -21.76 11.91 2.62
C ASP A 152 -21.12 11.36 1.34
N ILE A 153 -19.79 11.27 1.31
CA ILE A 153 -19.09 10.73 0.15
C ILE A 153 -19.37 9.23 -0.03
N GLY A 154 -19.39 8.45 1.05
CA GLY A 154 -19.75 7.04 1.00
C GLY A 154 -21.15 6.77 0.44
N ASN A 155 -22.12 7.64 0.78
CA ASN A 155 -23.48 7.54 0.25
C ASN A 155 -23.55 7.94 -1.23
N ARG A 156 -22.74 8.90 -1.71
CA ARG A 156 -22.64 9.18 -3.17
C ARG A 156 -22.12 7.97 -3.96
N PHE A 157 -21.12 7.26 -3.42
CA PHE A 157 -20.67 5.99 -4.00
C PHE A 157 -21.80 4.94 -3.98
N LYS A 158 -22.48 4.78 -2.84
CA LYS A 158 -23.64 3.87 -2.69
C LYS A 158 -24.71 4.14 -3.74
N ASP A 159 -25.09 5.39 -3.92
CA ASP A 159 -26.19 5.78 -4.82
C ASP A 159 -25.88 5.44 -6.29
N ILE A 160 -24.63 5.64 -6.73
CA ILE A 160 -24.19 5.22 -8.07
C ILE A 160 -24.20 3.70 -8.18
N MET A 161 -23.63 2.98 -7.20
CA MET A 161 -23.61 1.51 -7.20
C MET A 161 -25.02 0.93 -7.27
N VAL A 162 -25.96 1.46 -6.49
CA VAL A 162 -27.38 1.07 -6.48
C VAL A 162 -28.04 1.33 -7.84
N ARG A 163 -27.85 2.52 -8.43
CA ARG A 163 -28.40 2.83 -9.76
C ARG A 163 -27.84 1.89 -10.82
N LYS A 164 -26.53 1.66 -10.82
CA LYS A 164 -25.85 0.84 -11.82
C LYS A 164 -26.26 -0.63 -11.72
N ALA A 165 -26.30 -1.18 -10.51
CA ALA A 165 -26.80 -2.53 -10.29
C ALA A 165 -28.26 -2.71 -10.77
N LYS A 166 -29.14 -1.75 -10.48
CA LYS A 166 -30.53 -1.75 -10.99
C LYS A 166 -30.62 -1.61 -12.51
N ALA A 167 -29.65 -0.96 -13.15
CA ALA A 167 -29.54 -0.85 -14.60
C ALA A 167 -28.94 -2.11 -15.26
N GLY A 168 -28.54 -3.12 -14.48
CA GLY A 168 -28.00 -4.39 -14.98
C GLY A 168 -26.47 -4.50 -14.94
N VAL A 169 -25.76 -3.44 -14.58
CA VAL A 169 -24.29 -3.44 -14.44
C VAL A 169 -23.88 -4.35 -13.28
N LYS A 170 -22.85 -5.18 -13.47
CA LYS A 170 -22.33 -6.06 -12.41
C LYS A 170 -21.47 -5.27 -11.43
N VAL A 171 -22.00 -4.98 -10.25
CA VAL A 171 -21.31 -4.21 -9.22
C VAL A 171 -20.80 -5.11 -8.10
N ARG A 172 -19.49 -5.11 -7.88
CA ARG A 172 -18.78 -5.89 -6.86
C ARG A 172 -18.00 -4.97 -5.92
N LEU A 173 -18.27 -5.06 -4.63
CA LEU A 173 -17.63 -4.25 -3.60
C LEU A 173 -16.94 -5.13 -2.54
N ILE A 174 -15.64 -4.90 -2.36
CA ILE A 174 -14.84 -5.46 -1.27
C ILE A 174 -14.46 -4.35 -0.29
N CYS A 175 -14.71 -4.58 1.00
CA CYS A 175 -14.19 -3.71 2.06
C CYS A 175 -13.32 -4.52 3.02
N ASP A 176 -12.18 -3.99 3.48
CA ASP A 176 -11.42 -4.68 4.53
C ASP A 176 -12.23 -4.74 5.84
N GLY A 177 -12.30 -5.93 6.44
CA GLY A 177 -13.11 -6.15 7.64
C GLY A 177 -12.62 -5.41 8.89
N PHE A 178 -11.33 -5.07 8.96
CA PHE A 178 -10.76 -4.31 10.07
C PHE A 178 -10.86 -2.81 9.81
N GLY A 179 -10.43 -2.34 8.64
CA GLY A 179 -10.51 -0.92 8.26
C GLY A 179 -11.96 -0.42 8.21
N SER A 180 -12.88 -1.25 7.73
CA SER A 180 -14.30 -0.92 7.59
C SER A 180 -15.19 -1.53 8.69
N TYR A 181 -14.64 -1.82 9.88
CA TYR A 181 -15.39 -2.45 10.97
C TYR A 181 -16.65 -1.67 11.40
N ARG A 182 -16.63 -0.33 11.28
CA ARG A 182 -17.78 0.53 11.60
C ARG A 182 -18.90 0.36 10.58
N LEU A 183 -18.56 0.20 9.30
CA LEU A 183 -19.52 -0.09 8.24
C LEU A 183 -20.25 -1.41 8.52
N GLY A 184 -19.53 -2.42 9.03
CA GLY A 184 -20.12 -3.69 9.44
C GLY A 184 -21.20 -3.58 10.53
N ARG A 185 -21.24 -2.47 11.29
CA ARG A 185 -22.30 -2.19 12.28
C ARG A 185 -23.51 -1.49 11.67
N ARG A 186 -23.39 -0.93 10.46
CA ARG A 186 -24.46 -0.24 9.71
C ARG A 186 -25.18 -1.23 8.81
N ARG A 187 -26.01 -2.09 9.40
CA ARG A 187 -26.74 -3.13 8.65
C ARG A 187 -27.61 -2.56 7.52
N GLY A 188 -28.22 -1.39 7.71
CA GLY A 188 -29.04 -0.73 6.68
C GLY A 188 -28.27 -0.42 5.40
N PHE A 189 -27.10 0.22 5.51
CA PHE A 189 -26.25 0.55 4.36
C PHE A 189 -25.89 -0.68 3.52
N ILE A 190 -25.47 -1.77 4.17
CA ILE A 190 -25.09 -3.01 3.49
C ILE A 190 -26.33 -3.70 2.89
N GLN A 191 -27.46 -3.65 3.60
CA GLN A 191 -28.70 -4.27 3.14
C GLN A 191 -29.22 -3.58 1.87
N GLU A 192 -29.21 -2.25 1.83
CA GLU A 192 -29.60 -1.46 0.65
C GLU A 192 -28.77 -1.80 -0.59
N LEU A 193 -27.45 -1.97 -0.43
CA LEU A 193 -26.56 -2.40 -1.51
C LEU A 193 -26.98 -3.79 -2.03
N LYS A 194 -27.16 -4.76 -1.14
CA LYS A 194 -27.51 -6.14 -1.51
C LYS A 194 -28.87 -6.23 -2.16
N GLU A 195 -29.87 -5.50 -1.66
CA GLU A 195 -31.22 -5.46 -2.23
C GLU A 195 -31.24 -4.84 -3.63
N ALA A 196 -30.32 -3.90 -3.91
CA ALA A 196 -30.15 -3.34 -5.25
C ALA A 196 -29.40 -4.26 -6.23
N GLY A 197 -28.87 -5.40 -5.76
CA GLY A 197 -28.10 -6.35 -6.57
C GLY A 197 -26.58 -6.14 -6.55
N VAL A 198 -26.06 -5.32 -5.63
CA VAL A 198 -24.61 -5.16 -5.44
C VAL A 198 -24.06 -6.36 -4.68
N GLU A 199 -23.06 -7.03 -5.26
CA GLU A 199 -22.35 -8.12 -4.62
C GLU A 199 -21.35 -7.53 -3.61
N PHE A 200 -21.49 -7.85 -2.32
CA PHE A 200 -20.70 -7.24 -1.25
C PHE A 200 -20.05 -8.28 -0.34
N HIS A 201 -18.73 -8.16 -0.17
CA HIS A 201 -17.94 -9.01 0.73
C HIS A 201 -16.97 -8.21 1.61
N PHE A 202 -16.80 -8.67 2.85
CA PHE A 202 -15.68 -8.21 3.67
C PHE A 202 -14.45 -9.06 3.39
N PHE A 203 -13.31 -8.42 3.14
CA PHE A 203 -12.02 -9.09 3.09
C PHE A 203 -11.57 -9.43 4.51
N LEU A 204 -11.38 -10.74 4.78
CA LEU A 204 -10.93 -11.28 6.07
C LEU A 204 -11.60 -10.61 7.28
N PRO A 205 -12.93 -10.78 7.48
CA PRO A 205 -13.65 -10.15 8.58
C PRO A 205 -13.04 -10.55 9.94
N PRO A 206 -13.06 -9.68 10.97
CA PRO A 206 -12.23 -9.85 12.17
C PRO A 206 -12.40 -11.19 12.89
N LEU A 207 -13.63 -11.72 12.98
CA LEU A 207 -13.89 -13.02 13.60
C LEU A 207 -13.24 -14.16 12.80
N LEU A 208 -13.41 -14.16 11.48
CA LEU A 208 -12.78 -15.15 10.59
C LEU A 208 -11.25 -15.00 10.60
N ALA A 209 -10.74 -13.77 10.59
CA ALA A 209 -9.32 -13.47 10.66
C ALA A 209 -8.70 -13.89 12.00
N MET A 210 -9.42 -13.76 13.11
CA MET A 210 -8.97 -14.23 14.42
C MET A 210 -8.95 -15.77 14.50
N ILE A 211 -9.98 -16.43 13.98
CA ILE A 211 -10.08 -17.90 13.92
C ILE A 211 -8.97 -18.49 13.04
N ASP A 212 -8.74 -17.89 11.87
CA ASP A 212 -7.73 -18.34 10.91
C ASP A 212 -6.31 -17.79 11.17
N ARG A 213 -6.09 -17.03 12.25
CA ARG A 213 -4.80 -16.40 12.60
C ARG A 213 -4.24 -15.48 11.50
N ARG A 214 -5.13 -14.79 10.79
CA ARG A 214 -4.84 -13.86 9.66
C ARG A 214 -5.08 -12.39 10.02
N ILE A 215 -5.03 -12.05 11.31
CA ILE A 215 -5.35 -10.69 11.75
C ILE A 215 -4.36 -9.64 11.19
N ASN A 216 -3.11 -10.02 10.98
CA ASN A 216 -2.08 -9.14 10.43
C ASN A 216 -2.28 -8.86 8.94
N TYR A 217 -2.95 -9.75 8.20
CA TYR A 217 -3.15 -9.61 6.76
C TYR A 217 -4.38 -8.78 6.50
N ARG A 218 -4.18 -7.53 6.08
CA ARG A 218 -5.24 -6.58 5.77
C ARG A 218 -5.17 -6.22 4.30
N ASN A 219 -6.33 -6.07 3.67
CA ASN A 219 -6.37 -5.55 2.31
C ASN A 219 -6.27 -4.03 2.37
N HIS A 220 -5.07 -3.53 2.04
CA HIS A 220 -4.80 -2.10 2.01
C HIS A 220 -4.84 -1.54 0.58
N ARG A 221 -5.31 -2.33 -0.39
CA ARG A 221 -5.49 -1.89 -1.77
C ARG A 221 -6.72 -0.99 -1.88
N LYS A 222 -6.63 0.01 -2.76
CA LYS A 222 -7.74 0.88 -3.13
C LYS A 222 -7.82 0.84 -4.65
N ILE A 223 -8.77 0.09 -5.18
CA ILE A 223 -8.92 -0.13 -6.61
C ILE A 223 -10.37 0.15 -7.00
N ILE A 224 -10.54 0.85 -8.11
CA ILE A 224 -11.79 0.85 -8.87
C ILE A 224 -11.45 0.43 -10.29
N VAL A 225 -12.15 -0.55 -10.83
CA VAL A 225 -12.12 -0.89 -12.26
C VAL A 225 -13.53 -0.69 -12.82
N VAL A 226 -13.60 0.05 -13.92
CA VAL A 226 -14.82 0.35 -14.67
C VAL A 226 -14.73 -0.32 -16.03
N ASP A 227 -15.63 -1.28 -16.27
CA ASP A 227 -15.77 -2.04 -17.52
C ASP A 227 -14.47 -2.67 -18.05
N GLY A 228 -13.47 -2.86 -17.18
CA GLY A 228 -12.15 -3.38 -17.56
C GLY A 228 -11.28 -2.41 -18.37
N THR A 229 -11.74 -1.19 -18.65
CA THR A 229 -11.04 -0.22 -19.52
C THR A 229 -10.45 0.98 -18.78
N LYS A 230 -10.99 1.30 -17.59
CA LYS A 230 -10.54 2.40 -16.74
C LYS A 230 -10.33 1.94 -15.31
N GLY A 231 -9.20 2.32 -14.73
CA GLY A 231 -8.79 1.95 -13.39
C GLY A 231 -8.42 3.14 -12.51
N PHE A 232 -8.57 2.99 -11.20
CA PHE A 232 -8.09 3.94 -10.20
C PHE A 232 -7.24 3.23 -9.14
N VAL A 233 -6.11 3.81 -8.76
CA VAL A 233 -5.25 3.33 -7.67
C VAL A 233 -4.52 4.47 -6.95
N GLY A 234 -4.38 4.40 -5.63
CA GLY A 234 -3.66 5.41 -4.85
C GLY A 234 -3.99 5.39 -3.36
N GLY A 235 -3.67 6.45 -2.62
CA GLY A 235 -3.71 6.41 -1.14
C GLY A 235 -5.07 6.67 -0.48
N LEU A 236 -6.03 7.29 -1.19
CA LEU A 236 -7.32 7.70 -0.65
C LEU A 236 -8.25 6.50 -0.35
N ASN A 237 -8.90 6.53 0.81
CA ASN A 237 -10.04 5.66 1.10
C ASN A 237 -11.37 6.41 0.92
N VAL A 238 -12.51 5.75 1.12
CA VAL A 238 -13.83 6.41 1.02
C VAL A 238 -14.28 6.90 2.40
N GLY A 239 -14.35 8.22 2.56
CA GLY A 239 -14.87 8.90 3.74
C GLY A 239 -14.67 10.41 3.73
N ASP A 240 -15.47 11.13 4.50
CA ASP A 240 -15.50 12.59 4.53
C ASP A 240 -14.20 13.21 5.09
N ASP A 241 -13.43 12.44 5.86
CA ASP A 241 -12.11 12.85 6.36
C ASP A 241 -11.16 13.21 5.21
N TYR A 242 -11.27 12.49 4.09
CA TYR A 242 -10.44 12.64 2.89
C TYR A 242 -10.80 13.88 2.04
N LEU A 243 -11.96 14.49 2.32
CA LEU A 243 -12.37 15.79 1.80
C LEU A 243 -11.97 16.95 2.74
N GLY A 244 -11.18 16.66 3.77
CA GLY A 244 -10.77 17.65 4.78
C GLY A 244 -11.87 18.07 5.75
N LYS A 245 -13.01 17.36 5.78
CA LYS A 245 -14.12 17.66 6.70
C LYS A 245 -13.78 17.28 8.15
N TYR A 246 -12.72 16.50 8.38
CA TYR A 246 -12.27 16.16 9.73
C TYR A 246 -11.35 17.24 10.31
N GLN A 247 -11.92 18.07 11.20
CA GLN A 247 -11.27 19.26 11.77
C GLN A 247 -9.88 19.01 12.38
N LYS A 248 -9.64 17.84 12.98
CA LYS A 248 -8.35 17.55 13.64
C LYS A 248 -7.20 17.41 12.63
N MET A 249 -7.47 16.91 11.42
CA MET A 249 -6.47 16.70 10.38
C MET A 249 -6.43 17.85 9.37
N GLY A 250 -7.57 18.51 9.13
CA GLY A 250 -7.65 19.60 8.16
C GLY A 250 -7.49 19.07 6.73
N TYR A 251 -6.78 19.84 5.88
CA TYR A 251 -6.56 19.47 4.48
C TYR A 251 -5.91 18.09 4.36
N TRP A 252 -6.53 17.20 3.59
CA TRP A 252 -6.03 15.85 3.34
C TRP A 252 -5.31 15.81 1.99
N ARG A 253 -3.98 15.74 2.02
CA ARG A 253 -3.14 15.69 0.81
C ARG A 253 -2.78 14.24 0.50
N ASP A 254 -3.25 13.74 -0.63
CA ASP A 254 -2.98 12.37 -1.07
C ASP A 254 -2.90 12.31 -2.60
N THR A 255 -2.28 11.27 -3.14
CA THR A 255 -2.10 11.10 -4.58
C THR A 255 -2.79 9.83 -5.07
N HIS A 256 -3.54 9.97 -6.15
CA HIS A 256 -4.22 8.89 -6.85
C HIS A 256 -3.90 8.94 -8.34
N LEU A 257 -4.01 7.81 -9.01
CA LEU A 257 -3.92 7.69 -10.45
C LEU A 257 -5.25 7.23 -11.01
N GLU A 258 -5.69 7.91 -12.07
CA GLU A 258 -6.61 7.36 -13.05
C GLU A 258 -5.78 6.79 -14.19
N ILE A 259 -6.08 5.57 -14.62
CA ILE A 259 -5.34 4.84 -15.64
C ILE A 259 -6.35 4.29 -16.65
N GLU A 260 -6.05 4.48 -17.94
CA GLU A 260 -6.72 3.83 -19.06
C GLU A 260 -5.71 2.98 -19.82
N GLY A 261 -6.14 1.85 -20.37
CA GLY A 261 -5.31 0.96 -21.18
C GLY A 261 -4.83 -0.30 -20.45
N ASP A 262 -3.79 -0.95 -20.97
CA ASP A 262 -3.43 -2.34 -20.65
C ASP A 262 -3.02 -2.59 -19.19
N ALA A 263 -2.57 -1.57 -18.47
CA ALA A 263 -2.34 -1.64 -17.04
C ALA A 263 -3.64 -1.96 -16.26
N VAL A 264 -4.81 -1.62 -16.79
CA VAL A 264 -6.11 -1.92 -16.17
C VAL A 264 -6.38 -3.42 -16.13
N TYR A 265 -5.86 -4.22 -17.08
CA TYR A 265 -5.96 -5.68 -16.99
C TYR A 265 -5.31 -6.23 -15.71
N PHE A 266 -4.21 -5.63 -15.28
CA PHE A 266 -3.50 -6.05 -14.08
C PHE A 266 -4.14 -5.53 -12.80
N LEU A 267 -4.76 -4.34 -12.82
CA LEU A 267 -5.63 -3.86 -11.75
C LEU A 267 -6.85 -4.78 -11.56
N GLN A 268 -7.51 -5.14 -12.66
CA GLN A 268 -8.63 -6.08 -12.73
C GLN A 268 -8.22 -7.43 -12.14
N ASN A 269 -7.11 -8.01 -12.61
CA ASN A 269 -6.64 -9.30 -12.12
C ASN A 269 -6.37 -9.29 -10.61
N VAL A 270 -5.74 -8.23 -10.08
CA VAL A 270 -5.53 -8.07 -8.64
C VAL A 270 -6.86 -8.04 -7.88
N PHE A 271 -7.85 -7.30 -8.38
CA PHE A 271 -9.18 -7.28 -7.79
C PHE A 271 -9.84 -8.67 -7.82
N LEU A 272 -9.78 -9.40 -8.93
CA LEU A 272 -10.40 -10.72 -9.05
C LEU A 272 -9.76 -11.75 -8.12
N SER A 273 -8.44 -11.68 -7.90
CA SER A 273 -7.74 -12.50 -6.91
C SER A 273 -8.21 -12.17 -5.48
N ASP A 274 -8.37 -10.88 -5.16
CA ASP A 274 -8.89 -10.43 -3.87
C ASP A 274 -10.37 -10.83 -3.69
N TRP A 275 -11.17 -10.79 -4.77
CA TRP A 275 -12.56 -11.25 -4.79
C TRP A 275 -12.64 -12.73 -4.46
N GLN A 276 -11.86 -13.57 -5.14
CA GLN A 276 -11.83 -15.02 -4.86
C GLN A 276 -11.47 -15.31 -3.41
N LEU A 277 -10.55 -14.55 -2.82
CA LEU A 277 -10.18 -14.72 -1.42
C LEU A 277 -11.28 -14.27 -0.45
N ALA A 278 -12.06 -13.25 -0.81
CA ALA A 278 -13.12 -12.68 0.02
C ALA A 278 -14.47 -13.41 -0.10
N SER A 279 -14.88 -13.77 -1.32
CA SER A 279 -16.17 -14.40 -1.64
C SER A 279 -16.07 -15.93 -1.75
N GLY A 280 -14.90 -16.46 -2.09
CA GLY A 280 -14.72 -17.87 -2.48
C GLY A 280 -15.11 -18.17 -3.93
N GLU A 281 -15.68 -17.19 -4.63
CA GLU A 281 -16.11 -17.31 -6.02
C GLU A 281 -14.94 -17.09 -6.97
N ARG A 282 -14.83 -17.93 -8.00
CA ARG A 282 -13.80 -17.81 -9.01
C ARG A 282 -14.39 -17.12 -10.25
N LEU A 283 -13.82 -15.97 -10.63
CA LEU A 283 -14.21 -15.20 -11.81
C LEU A 283 -13.06 -15.19 -12.82
N SER A 284 -13.30 -15.77 -13.98
CA SER A 284 -12.30 -15.93 -15.05
C SER A 284 -12.91 -15.75 -16.44
N ASP A 285 -14.00 -15.00 -16.52
CA ASP A 285 -14.67 -14.71 -17.78
C ASP A 285 -13.78 -13.79 -18.65
N PRO A 286 -13.42 -14.21 -19.89
CA PRO A 286 -12.69 -13.36 -20.82
C PRO A 286 -13.33 -12.00 -21.08
N ALA A 287 -14.65 -11.88 -20.95
CA ALA A 287 -15.36 -10.61 -21.15
C ALA A 287 -14.94 -9.51 -20.16
N LEU A 288 -14.33 -9.87 -19.01
CA LEU A 288 -13.76 -8.93 -18.06
C LEU A 288 -12.47 -8.25 -18.56
N PHE A 289 -11.92 -8.68 -19.69
CA PHE A 289 -10.67 -8.18 -20.26
C PHE A 289 -10.88 -7.73 -21.71
N PRO A 290 -11.65 -6.66 -21.95
CA PRO A 290 -11.92 -6.17 -23.30
C PRO A 290 -10.66 -5.60 -23.95
N GLU A 291 -10.51 -5.69 -25.27
CA GLU A 291 -9.39 -5.06 -25.98
C GLU A 291 -9.37 -3.54 -25.77
N HIS A 292 -8.19 -2.97 -25.53
CA HIS A 292 -8.01 -1.53 -25.40
C HIS A 292 -7.62 -0.87 -26.71
N GLN A 293 -8.26 0.26 -27.02
CA GLN A 293 -7.84 1.16 -28.10
C GLN A 293 -7.10 2.35 -27.49
N CYS A 294 -5.78 2.25 -27.38
CA CYS A 294 -4.99 3.30 -26.74
C CYS A 294 -4.59 4.40 -27.72
N GLU A 295 -4.77 5.65 -27.29
CA GLU A 295 -4.28 6.85 -27.97
C GLU A 295 -2.85 7.25 -27.52
N SER A 296 -2.33 6.55 -26.51
CA SER A 296 -1.08 6.85 -25.81
C SER A 296 -0.32 5.56 -25.57
N ASP A 297 1.01 5.64 -25.66
CA ASP A 297 1.95 4.54 -25.51
C ASP A 297 2.69 4.57 -24.17
N GLU A 298 2.16 5.29 -23.18
CA GLU A 298 2.76 5.44 -21.85
C GLU A 298 3.07 4.07 -21.23
N GLN A 299 4.29 3.95 -20.70
CA GLN A 299 4.73 2.73 -20.05
C GLN A 299 4.35 2.74 -18.56
N VAL A 300 3.56 1.75 -18.15
CA VAL A 300 3.07 1.58 -16.76
C VAL A 300 3.17 0.12 -16.32
N GLN A 301 3.57 -0.09 -15.07
CA GLN A 301 3.55 -1.40 -14.42
C GLN A 301 2.70 -1.37 -13.15
N ILE A 302 1.86 -2.38 -12.97
CA ILE A 302 1.06 -2.54 -11.75
C ILE A 302 1.74 -3.55 -10.82
N VAL A 303 2.46 -3.06 -9.83
CA VAL A 303 3.19 -3.90 -8.87
C VAL A 303 2.31 -4.17 -7.66
N SER A 304 1.79 -5.39 -7.55
CA SER A 304 1.10 -5.87 -6.35
C SER A 304 2.07 -6.59 -5.42
N SER A 305 1.85 -6.47 -4.11
CA SER A 305 2.57 -7.22 -3.08
C SER A 305 1.58 -7.70 -2.02
N GLY A 306 1.91 -8.81 -1.35
CA GLY A 306 1.08 -9.33 -0.28
C GLY A 306 1.53 -10.71 0.21
N PRO A 307 0.91 -11.21 1.31
CA PRO A 307 1.21 -12.52 1.88
C PRO A 307 0.79 -13.69 0.97
N ASP A 308 0.11 -13.40 -0.13
CA ASP A 308 -0.30 -14.28 -1.21
C ASP A 308 0.78 -14.50 -2.29
N GLN A 309 1.92 -13.79 -2.23
CA GLN A 309 2.99 -13.88 -3.22
C GLN A 309 4.29 -14.46 -2.64
N ASP A 310 5.19 -14.89 -3.53
CA ASP A 310 6.50 -15.42 -3.14
C ASP A 310 7.52 -14.33 -2.79
N TRP A 311 7.35 -13.14 -3.35
CA TRP A 311 8.26 -12.00 -3.20
C TRP A 311 7.55 -10.78 -2.63
N ASN A 312 8.29 -9.93 -1.92
CA ASN A 312 7.80 -8.63 -1.47
C ASN A 312 8.02 -7.61 -2.60
N ALA A 313 7.30 -7.76 -3.71
CA ALA A 313 7.62 -7.10 -4.99
C ALA A 313 7.74 -5.57 -4.88
N ILE A 314 6.89 -4.92 -4.08
CA ILE A 314 6.95 -3.46 -3.88
C ILE A 314 8.22 -3.05 -3.10
N GLN A 315 8.61 -3.81 -2.07
CA GLN A 315 9.82 -3.53 -1.30
C GLN A 315 11.07 -3.67 -2.18
N GLU A 316 11.13 -4.75 -2.95
CA GLU A 316 12.24 -5.03 -3.87
C GLU A 316 12.30 -4.05 -5.04
N MET A 317 11.15 -3.60 -5.57
CA MET A 317 11.06 -2.50 -6.53
C MET A 317 11.67 -1.21 -5.96
N CYS A 318 11.25 -0.81 -4.76
CA CYS A 318 11.78 0.36 -4.08
C CYS A 318 13.29 0.23 -3.85
N PHE A 319 13.75 -0.91 -3.33
CA PHE A 319 15.16 -1.15 -3.06
C PHE A 319 15.99 -1.14 -4.36
N GLY A 320 15.55 -1.86 -5.39
CA GLY A 320 16.20 -1.89 -6.70
C GLY A 320 16.33 -0.49 -7.31
N ALA A 321 15.27 0.29 -7.29
CA ALA A 321 15.29 1.66 -7.80
C ALA A 321 16.23 2.57 -6.99
N ILE A 322 16.22 2.48 -5.65
CA ILE A 322 17.15 3.23 -4.78
C ILE A 322 18.61 2.90 -5.13
N THR A 323 18.94 1.62 -5.36
CA THR A 323 20.32 1.18 -5.60
C THR A 323 20.92 1.63 -6.93
N VAL A 324 20.09 2.01 -7.91
CA VAL A 324 20.55 2.50 -9.23
C VAL A 324 20.46 4.01 -9.38
N ALA A 325 19.93 4.72 -8.38
CA ALA A 325 19.75 6.17 -8.41
C ALA A 325 21.08 6.90 -8.53
N LYS A 326 21.12 7.94 -9.37
CA LYS A 326 22.30 8.77 -9.66
C LYS A 326 22.14 10.23 -9.31
N LYS A 327 20.92 10.78 -9.36
CA LYS A 327 20.64 12.22 -9.21
C LYS A 327 19.80 12.52 -7.96
N ARG A 328 18.64 11.87 -7.81
CA ARG A 328 17.66 12.15 -6.75
C ARG A 328 16.84 10.92 -6.35
N ILE A 329 16.50 10.86 -5.07
CA ILE A 329 15.48 9.94 -4.53
C ILE A 329 14.53 10.78 -3.67
N TRP A 330 13.30 10.99 -4.14
CA TRP A 330 12.32 11.79 -3.43
C TRP A 330 11.14 10.93 -3.02
N ILE A 331 10.81 10.91 -1.73
CA ILE A 331 9.78 10.04 -1.15
C ILE A 331 8.78 10.88 -0.37
N THR A 332 7.50 10.60 -0.55
CA THR A 332 6.42 11.07 0.32
C THR A 332 5.74 9.86 0.93
N SER A 333 5.64 9.80 2.25
CA SER A 333 4.94 8.72 2.95
C SER A 333 4.39 9.22 4.28
N PRO A 334 3.15 8.86 4.67
CA PRO A 334 2.63 9.20 6.00
C PRO A 334 3.40 8.50 7.12
N TYR A 335 3.91 7.30 6.84
CA TYR A 335 4.65 6.47 7.79
C TYR A 335 6.00 6.11 7.18
N PHE A 336 7.07 6.38 7.92
CA PHE A 336 8.43 6.14 7.46
C PHE A 336 9.13 5.23 8.48
N ILE A 337 8.92 3.93 8.32
CA ILE A 337 9.48 2.88 9.17
C ILE A 337 10.15 1.86 8.22
N PRO A 338 11.18 2.28 7.47
CA PRO A 338 11.76 1.46 6.43
C PRO A 338 12.37 0.18 7.01
N ASP A 339 12.40 -0.88 6.21
CA ASP A 339 13.21 -2.04 6.53
C ASP A 339 14.72 -1.72 6.37
N GLN A 340 15.57 -2.62 6.86
CA GLN A 340 17.02 -2.40 6.85
C GLN A 340 17.59 -2.20 5.44
N GLY A 341 17.06 -2.88 4.42
CA GLY A 341 17.51 -2.74 3.04
C GLY A 341 17.25 -1.34 2.49
N ILE A 342 16.01 -0.85 2.63
CA ILE A 342 15.63 0.51 2.22
C ILE A 342 16.41 1.55 3.02
N TYR A 343 16.53 1.36 4.33
CA TYR A 343 17.24 2.27 5.21
C TYR A 343 18.72 2.46 4.81
N GLU A 344 19.46 1.36 4.63
CA GLU A 344 20.86 1.42 4.22
C GLU A 344 21.02 1.88 2.77
N GLY A 345 20.07 1.55 1.90
CA GLY A 345 20.05 2.03 0.51
C GLY A 345 19.93 3.56 0.44
N LEU A 346 19.00 4.15 1.19
CA LEU A 346 18.84 5.61 1.27
C LEU A 346 20.07 6.28 1.87
N LYS A 347 20.61 5.71 2.95
CA LYS A 347 21.83 6.20 3.60
C LYS A 347 23.02 6.19 2.65
N THR A 348 23.22 5.08 1.94
CA THR A 348 24.32 4.91 0.98
C THR A 348 24.18 5.89 -0.19
N ALA A 349 22.97 6.05 -0.73
CA ALA A 349 22.71 6.99 -1.81
C ALA A 349 23.04 8.43 -1.39
N ALA A 350 22.59 8.85 -0.19
CA ALA A 350 22.85 10.19 0.33
C ALA A 350 24.36 10.45 0.55
N VAL A 351 25.08 9.52 1.18
CA VAL A 351 26.53 9.61 1.36
C VAL A 351 27.28 9.64 0.02
N SER A 352 26.74 8.99 -1.00
CA SER A 352 27.31 8.98 -2.37
C SER A 352 26.97 10.24 -3.18
N GLY A 353 26.27 11.22 -2.60
CA GLY A 353 25.96 12.50 -3.24
C GLY A 353 24.62 12.56 -3.97
N VAL A 354 23.77 11.53 -3.89
CA VAL A 354 22.40 11.56 -4.44
C VAL A 354 21.52 12.48 -3.58
N ASP A 355 20.71 13.35 -4.19
CA ASP A 355 19.80 14.23 -3.46
C ASP A 355 18.58 13.46 -2.94
N VAL A 356 18.68 12.99 -1.69
CA VAL A 356 17.60 12.25 -1.02
C VAL A 356 16.72 13.21 -0.22
N ARG A 357 15.43 13.24 -0.53
CA ARG A 357 14.44 14.10 0.16
C ARG A 357 13.21 13.30 0.55
N ILE A 358 12.75 13.46 1.78
CA ILE A 358 11.61 12.71 2.31
C ILE A 358 10.61 13.66 2.96
N ILE A 359 9.36 13.62 2.50
CA ILE A 359 8.24 14.36 3.10
C ILE A 359 7.45 13.40 3.99
N ILE A 360 7.27 13.81 5.25
CA ILE A 360 6.48 13.12 6.27
C ILE A 360 5.47 14.09 6.90
N PRO A 361 4.40 13.60 7.54
CA PRO A 361 3.43 14.47 8.19
C PRO A 361 4.01 15.15 9.44
N LEU A 362 3.72 16.45 9.63
CA LEU A 362 3.93 17.12 10.92
C LEU A 362 2.90 16.62 11.95
N LYS A 363 1.63 16.53 11.55
CA LYS A 363 0.53 16.01 12.38
C LYS A 363 0.24 14.57 12.00
N ALA A 364 0.37 13.64 12.94
CA ALA A 364 0.06 12.23 12.70
C ALA A 364 -1.33 11.82 13.21
N ASP A 365 -1.94 10.87 12.52
CA ASP A 365 -3.15 10.17 12.94
C ASP A 365 -2.88 9.11 14.03
N SER A 366 -1.68 8.52 14.02
CA SER A 366 -1.20 7.60 15.05
C SER A 366 0.09 8.11 15.71
N ARG A 367 0.00 8.43 17.02
CA ARG A 367 1.16 8.88 17.82
C ARG A 367 2.25 7.81 17.92
N LEU A 368 1.86 6.54 18.02
CA LEU A 368 2.78 5.41 18.13
C LEU A 368 3.63 5.26 16.86
N VAL A 369 2.97 5.28 15.69
CA VAL A 369 3.62 5.17 14.38
C VAL A 369 4.49 6.40 14.10
N HIS A 370 4.05 7.59 14.51
CA HIS A 370 4.85 8.80 14.38
C HIS A 370 6.16 8.74 15.19
N LEU A 371 6.09 8.34 16.47
CA LEU A 371 7.30 8.18 17.30
C LEU A 371 8.23 7.10 16.74
N ALA A 372 7.69 5.99 16.25
CA ALA A 372 8.49 4.97 15.57
C ALA A 372 9.16 5.55 14.30
N SER A 373 8.45 6.35 13.51
CA SER A 373 9.01 6.98 12.30
C SER A 373 10.18 7.92 12.63
N LEU A 374 10.02 8.77 13.65
CA LEU A 374 11.08 9.70 14.08
C LEU A 374 12.37 8.99 14.52
N SER A 375 12.27 7.75 15.01
CA SER A 375 13.41 6.95 15.46
C SER A 375 14.40 6.53 14.36
N TYR A 376 14.02 6.66 13.09
CA TYR A 376 14.86 6.34 11.92
C TYR A 376 15.51 7.59 11.30
N ILE A 377 15.09 8.79 11.70
CA ILE A 377 15.42 10.02 10.98
C ILE A 377 16.81 10.54 11.35
N GLU A 378 17.24 10.44 12.61
CA GLU A 378 18.47 11.07 13.11
C GLU A 378 19.71 10.66 12.30
N ASP A 379 19.93 9.37 12.11
CA ASP A 379 21.07 8.82 11.36
C ASP A 379 21.00 9.15 9.86
N LEU A 380 19.80 9.21 9.28
CA LEU A 380 19.61 9.57 7.87
C LEU A 380 19.87 11.06 7.64
N LEU A 381 19.45 11.94 8.57
CA LEU A 381 19.80 13.36 8.55
C LEU A 381 21.32 13.54 8.57
N LEU A 382 22.03 12.81 9.44
CA LEU A 382 23.50 12.84 9.52
C LEU A 382 24.17 12.33 8.24
N ALA A 383 23.53 11.40 7.52
CA ALA A 383 24.00 10.90 6.24
C ALA A 383 23.73 11.84 5.06
N GLY A 384 23.03 12.97 5.29
CA GLY A 384 22.71 13.96 4.26
C GLY A 384 21.30 13.87 3.66
N VAL A 385 20.45 12.96 4.15
CA VAL A 385 19.03 12.90 3.75
C VAL A 385 18.30 14.11 4.30
N LYS A 386 17.49 14.78 3.47
CA LYS A 386 16.69 15.94 3.89
C LYS A 386 15.26 15.52 4.21
N PHE A 387 14.82 15.76 5.43
CA PHE A 387 13.43 15.52 5.84
C PHE A 387 12.62 16.81 5.90
N TYR A 388 11.38 16.73 5.44
CA TYR A 388 10.42 17.83 5.43
C TYR A 388 9.12 17.39 6.11
N GLN A 389 8.66 18.18 7.07
CA GLN A 389 7.40 17.95 7.78
C GLN A 389 6.29 18.80 7.17
N TYR A 390 5.31 18.15 6.55
CA TYR A 390 4.18 18.82 5.90
C TYR A 390 3.25 19.50 6.90
N GLN A 391 2.93 20.78 6.69
CA GLN A 391 2.26 21.63 7.69
C GLN A 391 0.82 22.02 7.34
N LYS A 392 0.46 22.04 6.05
CA LYS A 392 -0.88 22.48 5.59
C LYS A 392 -2.03 21.60 6.10
N GLY A 393 -1.75 20.35 6.45
CA GLY A 393 -2.72 19.39 6.96
C GLY A 393 -2.09 18.02 7.18
N PHE A 394 -2.77 16.95 6.77
CA PHE A 394 -2.23 15.59 6.79
C PHE A 394 -1.81 15.15 5.40
N ILE A 395 -0.53 14.79 5.23
CA ILE A 395 -0.03 14.21 3.98
C ILE A 395 -0.05 12.69 4.09
N HIS A 396 -0.85 12.07 3.21
CA HIS A 396 -1.08 10.64 3.15
C HIS A 396 -0.71 10.06 1.78
N ALA A 397 -0.06 10.84 0.91
CA ALA A 397 0.48 10.34 -0.35
C ALA A 397 1.57 9.29 -0.13
N LYS A 398 1.62 8.28 -1.01
CA LYS A 398 2.69 7.28 -1.07
C LYS A 398 3.33 7.35 -2.43
N VAL A 399 4.36 8.18 -2.52
CA VAL A 399 5.02 8.52 -3.79
C VAL A 399 6.51 8.31 -3.63
N MET A 400 7.14 7.70 -4.63
CA MET A 400 8.58 7.61 -4.75
C MET A 400 9.00 8.03 -6.15
N ILE A 401 9.99 8.91 -6.25
CA ILE A 401 10.54 9.41 -7.51
C ILE A 401 12.04 9.12 -7.48
N VAL A 402 12.53 8.41 -8.49
CA VAL A 402 13.96 8.13 -8.66
C VAL A 402 14.41 8.71 -9.99
N ASP A 403 15.31 9.68 -9.92
CA ASP A 403 15.86 10.37 -11.08
C ASP A 403 14.76 10.80 -12.08
N ASP A 404 15.06 10.65 -13.36
CA ASP A 404 14.16 10.67 -14.50
C ASP A 404 13.90 9.21 -14.98
N LEU A 405 14.04 8.26 -14.05
CA LEU A 405 14.05 6.82 -14.31
C LEU A 405 12.66 6.22 -14.08
N MET A 406 12.06 6.49 -12.92
CA MET A 406 10.77 5.95 -12.51
C MET A 406 10.14 6.86 -11.46
N ALA A 407 8.81 6.95 -11.49
CA ALA A 407 8.03 7.37 -10.34
C ALA A 407 6.97 6.32 -9.99
N SER A 408 6.56 6.25 -8.73
CA SER A 408 5.54 5.31 -8.27
C SER A 408 4.49 5.99 -7.40
N VAL A 409 3.24 5.56 -7.56
CA VAL A 409 2.09 6.02 -6.77
C VAL A 409 1.26 4.79 -6.42
N GLY A 410 0.86 4.66 -5.16
CA GLY A 410 0.13 3.48 -4.73
C GLY A 410 -0.44 3.57 -3.33
N THR A 411 -0.60 2.40 -2.74
CA THR A 411 -1.21 2.20 -1.42
C THR A 411 -0.17 1.92 -0.35
N ALA A 412 1.00 1.41 -0.74
CA ALA A 412 2.07 0.98 0.15
C ALA A 412 2.79 2.18 0.78
N ASN A 413 2.78 2.25 2.11
CA ASN A 413 3.64 3.17 2.83
C ASN A 413 5.09 2.71 2.77
N MET A 414 6.02 3.61 3.10
CA MET A 414 7.43 3.29 3.31
C MET A 414 7.64 2.66 4.71
N ASP A 415 6.90 1.59 5.02
CA ASP A 415 6.93 0.88 6.30
C ASP A 415 6.97 -0.66 6.17
N MET A 416 7.44 -1.32 7.22
CA MET A 416 7.56 -2.78 7.28
C MET A 416 6.22 -3.50 7.10
N ARG A 417 5.11 -2.92 7.57
CA ARG A 417 3.79 -3.56 7.48
C ARG A 417 3.25 -3.58 6.05
N SER A 418 3.35 -2.47 5.33
CA SER A 418 3.03 -2.40 3.90
C SER A 418 3.92 -3.35 3.09
N PHE A 419 5.21 -3.46 3.42
CA PHE A 419 6.12 -4.34 2.69
C PHE A 419 5.90 -5.84 2.93
N PHE A 420 5.57 -6.27 4.15
CA PHE A 420 5.65 -7.68 4.53
C PHE A 420 4.34 -8.32 4.98
N CYS A 421 3.30 -7.53 5.25
CA CYS A 421 2.07 -8.01 5.92
C CYS A 421 0.80 -7.66 5.15
N ASN A 422 0.65 -6.42 4.69
CA ASN A 422 -0.55 -5.99 3.98
C ASN A 422 -0.57 -6.47 2.54
N PHE A 423 -1.78 -6.63 1.98
CA PHE A 423 -1.95 -6.62 0.54
C PHE A 423 -1.88 -5.17 0.09
N GLU A 424 -0.91 -4.87 -0.76
CA GLU A 424 -0.64 -3.52 -1.27
C GLU A 424 -0.55 -3.54 -2.80
N LEU A 425 -0.63 -2.36 -3.40
CA LEU A 425 -0.57 -2.15 -4.83
C LEU A 425 0.06 -0.79 -5.13
N THR A 426 0.98 -0.77 -6.10
CA THR A 426 1.62 0.45 -6.59
C THR A 426 1.70 0.42 -8.10
N ALA A 427 1.34 1.53 -8.74
CA ALA A 427 1.63 1.72 -10.16
C ALA A 427 3.00 2.43 -10.29
N ALA A 428 3.87 1.85 -11.11
CA ALA A 428 5.13 2.47 -11.51
C ALA A 428 4.99 3.05 -12.92
N MET A 429 5.39 4.30 -13.07
CA MET A 429 5.35 5.10 -14.29
C MET A 429 6.76 5.43 -14.72
N PHE A 430 7.02 5.35 -16.02
CA PHE A 430 8.34 5.53 -16.60
C PHE A 430 8.43 6.73 -17.55
N GLU A 431 7.30 7.33 -17.90
CA GLU A 431 7.26 8.50 -18.78
C GLU A 431 7.68 9.78 -18.08
N GLN A 432 8.47 10.59 -18.79
CA GLN A 432 8.97 11.85 -18.27
C GLN A 432 7.83 12.80 -17.87
N SER A 433 6.74 12.84 -18.63
CA SER A 433 5.59 13.70 -18.36
C SER A 433 4.94 13.39 -17.00
N ALA A 434 4.76 12.09 -16.68
CA ALA A 434 4.23 11.64 -15.40
C ALA A 434 5.21 11.91 -14.25
N ILE A 435 6.51 11.66 -14.47
CA ILE A 435 7.57 11.95 -13.50
C ILE A 435 7.62 13.46 -13.18
N ASP A 436 7.61 14.31 -14.21
CA ASP A 436 7.66 15.77 -14.07
C ASP A 436 6.42 16.31 -13.34
N ARG A 437 5.24 15.73 -13.63
CA ARG A 437 3.99 16.04 -12.93
C ARG A 437 4.12 15.80 -11.42
N LEU A 438 4.68 14.66 -11.01
CA LEU A 438 4.90 14.31 -9.60
C LEU A 438 6.06 15.10 -8.97
N VAL A 439 7.10 15.42 -9.72
CA VAL A 439 8.18 16.31 -9.29
C VAL A 439 7.64 17.70 -8.95
N LYS A 440 6.70 18.21 -9.76
CA LYS A 440 6.02 19.47 -9.46
C LYS A 440 5.22 19.38 -8.17
N ASP A 441 4.41 18.33 -8.00
CA ASP A 441 3.62 18.12 -6.78
C ASP A 441 4.50 18.01 -5.54
N PHE A 442 5.58 17.23 -5.62
CA PHE A 442 6.54 17.09 -4.52
C PHE A 442 7.14 18.44 -4.11
N LYS A 443 7.51 19.29 -5.09
CA LYS A 443 8.03 20.63 -4.80
C LYS A 443 6.97 21.53 -4.17
N ASP A 444 5.73 21.45 -4.63
CA ASP A 444 4.61 22.21 -4.07
C ASP A 444 4.32 21.77 -2.62
N ASP A 445 4.34 20.46 -2.33
CA ASP A 445 4.21 19.91 -0.98
C ASP A 445 5.41 20.30 -0.09
N MET A 446 6.62 20.30 -0.63
CA MET A 446 7.85 20.74 0.06
C MET A 446 7.78 22.23 0.44
N ARG A 447 7.19 23.10 -0.39
CA ARG A 447 6.97 24.53 -0.05
C ARG A 447 5.97 24.71 1.10
N GLN A 448 5.08 23.74 1.31
CA GLN A 448 4.13 23.70 2.42
C GLN A 448 4.67 22.91 3.63
N SER A 449 5.98 22.63 3.63
CA SER A 449 6.64 21.83 4.65
C SER A 449 7.75 22.62 5.34
N HIS A 450 8.03 22.26 6.58
CA HIS A 450 9.20 22.74 7.30
C HIS A 450 10.31 21.69 7.22
N GLN A 451 11.51 22.09 6.80
CA GLN A 451 12.66 21.21 6.78
C GLN A 451 13.12 20.94 8.21
N ILE A 452 13.34 19.67 8.55
CA ILE A 452 13.93 19.29 9.84
C ILE A 452 15.41 19.68 9.83
N VAL A 453 15.81 20.53 10.77
CA VAL A 453 17.20 20.93 10.99
C VAL A 453 17.89 19.88 11.87
N THR A 454 19.03 19.35 11.42
CA THR A 454 19.75 18.25 12.07
C THR A 454 20.13 18.58 13.51
N GLU A 455 20.69 19.77 13.74
CA GLU A 455 21.16 20.21 15.05
C GLU A 455 19.99 20.33 16.04
N GLU A 456 18.86 20.90 15.59
CA GLU A 456 17.63 21.02 16.39
C GLU A 456 17.05 19.65 16.73
N PHE A 457 17.08 18.72 15.76
CA PHE A 457 16.60 17.36 15.96
C PHE A 457 17.46 16.59 16.97
N GLN A 458 18.78 16.79 16.96
CA GLN A 458 19.68 16.17 17.94
C GLN A 458 19.51 16.76 19.35
N ALA A 459 19.18 18.04 19.46
CA ALA A 459 19.00 18.74 20.75
C ALA A 459 17.69 18.39 21.48
N ARG A 460 16.82 17.55 20.91
CA ARG A 460 15.53 17.18 21.51
C ARG A 460 15.71 16.49 22.88
N PRO A 461 14.78 16.71 23.83
CA PRO A 461 14.93 16.18 25.19
C PRO A 461 15.01 14.65 25.23
N PHE A 462 15.80 14.11 26.17
CA PHE A 462 16.01 12.66 26.34
C PHE A 462 14.69 11.84 26.42
N ARG A 463 13.64 12.40 27.04
CA ARG A 463 12.33 11.74 27.13
C ARG A 463 11.69 11.46 25.76
N HIS A 464 11.89 12.34 24.79
CA HIS A 464 11.39 12.15 23.42
C HIS A 464 12.19 11.03 22.73
N LYS A 465 13.51 11.09 22.81
CA LYS A 465 14.40 10.04 22.25
C LYS A 465 14.10 8.67 22.85
N LEU A 466 13.89 8.58 24.16
CA LEU A 466 13.53 7.33 24.83
C LEU A 466 12.18 6.79 24.32
N ALA A 467 11.17 7.64 24.17
CA ALA A 467 9.88 7.22 23.63
C ALA A 467 9.99 6.70 22.18
N GLU A 468 10.80 7.36 21.35
CA GLU A 468 11.08 6.95 19.96
C GLU A 468 11.74 5.56 19.91
N VAL A 469 12.76 5.31 20.75
CA VAL A 469 13.44 4.00 20.83
C VAL A 469 12.48 2.90 21.27
N LEU A 470 11.64 3.14 22.29
CA LEU A 470 10.66 2.16 22.73
C LEU A 470 9.63 1.85 21.63
N CYS A 471 9.21 2.86 20.87
CA CYS A 471 8.30 2.68 19.74
C CYS A 471 8.97 1.94 18.56
N ARG A 472 10.28 2.16 18.33
CA ARG A 472 11.07 1.44 17.31
C ARG A 472 11.10 -0.07 17.54
N MET A 473 11.08 -0.52 18.80
CA MET A 473 11.00 -1.96 19.10
C MET A 473 9.72 -2.61 18.57
N LEU A 474 8.66 -1.81 18.33
CA LEU A 474 7.39 -2.27 17.79
C LEU A 474 7.29 -2.12 16.26
N SER A 475 8.28 -1.50 15.58
CA SER A 475 8.28 -1.27 14.13
C SER A 475 7.83 -2.46 13.27
N PRO A 476 8.23 -3.72 13.55
CA PRO A 476 7.82 -4.87 12.72
C PRO A 476 6.32 -5.21 12.80
N LEU A 477 5.60 -4.62 13.75
CA LEU A 477 4.17 -4.77 13.96
C LEU A 477 3.37 -3.54 13.53
N LEU A 478 4.05 -2.41 13.26
CA LEU A 478 3.45 -1.12 12.94
C LEU A 478 3.24 -0.92 11.45
#